data_AF-A0AAD0LQC9-F1
#
_entry.id   AF-A0AAD0LQC9-F1
#
_cell.length_a   1.000
_cell.length_b   1.000
_cell.length_c   1.000
_cell.angle_alpha   90.00
_cell.angle_beta   90.00
_cell.angle_gamma   90.00
#
_symmetry.space_group_name_H-M   'P 1'
#
loop_
_entity.id
_entity.type
_entity.pdbx_description
1 polymer ?
#
loop_
_entity_poly.entity_id
_entity_poly.type
_entity_poly.pdbx_seq_one_letter_code
_entity_poly.pdbx_strand_id
1 'polypeptide(L)' 'MDVISVAGKQAQLTIDGNELLILNSALNEICNGISVPEFETRIGASKEDVCALLNDVSHILDKMMA' A
#
# COMPACT_ATOMS: atom_id res chain seq x y z
N MET A 1 11.26 -6.61 5.16
CA MET A 1 10.43 -7.24 4.14
C MET A 1 11.29 -8.26 3.44
N ASP A 2 10.86 -9.52 3.45
CA ASP A 2 11.53 -10.60 2.75
C ASP A 2 10.57 -11.26 1.75
N VAL A 3 11.12 -11.77 0.65
CA VAL A 3 10.33 -12.48 -0.36
C VAL A 3 10.21 -13.94 0.05
N ILE A 4 8.99 -14.42 0.28
CA ILE A 4 8.69 -15.83 0.54
C ILE A 4 8.66 -16.61 -0.77
N SER A 5 7.93 -16.12 -1.77
CA SER A 5 7.81 -16.77 -3.08
C SER A 5 7.37 -15.80 -4.18
N VAL A 6 7.64 -16.16 -5.44
CA VAL A 6 7.18 -15.45 -6.64
C VAL A 6 6.63 -16.46 -7.64
N ALA A 7 5.42 -16.23 -8.14
CA ALA A 7 4.78 -17.07 -9.14
C ALA A 7 4.02 -16.20 -10.16
N GLY A 8 4.47 -16.20 -11.42
CA GLY A 8 3.87 -15.38 -12.47
C GLY A 8 3.90 -13.88 -12.11
N LYS A 9 2.71 -13.27 -11.98
CA LYS A 9 2.53 -11.85 -11.60
C LYS A 9 2.23 -11.63 -10.11
N GLN A 10 2.47 -12.63 -9.27
CA GLN A 10 2.19 -12.58 -7.84
C GLN A 10 3.47 -12.80 -7.03
N ALA A 11 3.57 -12.11 -5.90
CA ALA A 11 4.62 -12.27 -4.92
C ALA A 11 4.01 -12.42 -3.52
N GLN A 12 4.61 -13.27 -2.71
CA GLN A 12 4.30 -13.40 -1.30
C GLN A 12 5.48 -12.85 -0.48
N LEU A 13 5.18 -11.96 0.46
CA LEU A 13 6.18 -11.20 1.20
C LEU A 13 5.92 -11.34 2.70
N THR A 14 6.98 -11.40 3.51
CA THR A 14 6.90 -11.04 4.93
C THR A 14 7.02 -9.52 5.03
N ILE A 15 6.18 -8.91 5.84
CA ILE A 15 6.26 -7.48 6.16
C ILE A 15 6.05 -7.35 7.66
N ASP A 16 6.91 -6.58 8.33
CA ASP A 16 6.71 -6.28 9.75
C ASP A 16 5.75 -5.09 9.94
N GLY A 17 5.35 -4.84 11.19
CA GLY A 17 4.40 -3.78 11.50
C GLY A 17 4.90 -2.37 11.18
N ASN A 18 6.20 -2.10 11.31
CA ASN A 18 6.77 -0.79 10.99
C ASN A 18 6.82 -0.56 9.48
N GLU A 19 7.19 -1.58 8.71
CA GLU A 19 7.20 -1.52 7.25
C GLU A 19 5.78 -1.34 6.70
N LEU A 20 4.79 -2.07 7.25
CA LEU A 20 3.40 -1.92 6.87
C LEU A 20 2.85 -0.54 7.23
N LEU A 21 3.24 0.02 8.39
CA LEU A 21 2.91 1.39 8.77
C LEU A 21 3.45 2.41 7.78
N ILE A 22 4.71 2.29 7.36
CA ILE A 22 5.32 3.18 6.35
C ILE A 22 4.55 3.11 5.03
N LEU A 23 4.23 1.90 4.56
CA LEU A 23 3.44 1.70 3.34
C LEU A 23 2.06 2.36 3.46
N ASN A 24 1.37 2.12 4.58
CA ASN A 24 0.07 2.70 4.85
C ASN A 24 0.10 4.24 4.86
N SER A 25 1.08 4.84 5.54
CA SER A 25 1.25 6.29 5.58
C SER A 25 1.56 6.87 4.21
N ALA A 26 2.41 6.22 3.40
CA ALA A 26 2.71 6.67 2.05
C ALA A 26 1.47 6.63 1.13
N LEU A 27 0.69 5.54 1.18
CA LEU A 27 -0.58 5.42 0.45
C LEU A 27 -1.58 6.48 0.90
N ASN A 28 -1.72 6.70 2.20
CA ASN A 28 -2.61 7.72 2.75
C ASN A 28 -2.21 9.14 2.32
N GLU A 29 -0.91 9.44 2.29
CA GLU A 29 -0.42 10.76 1.88
C GLU A 29 -0.77 11.04 0.43
N ILE A 30 -0.50 10.11 -0.50
CA ILE A 30 -0.81 10.32 -1.92
C ILE A 30 -2.33 10.35 -2.18
N CYS A 31 -3.12 9.58 -1.44
CA CYS A 31 -4.58 9.58 -1.59
C CYS A 31 -5.24 10.84 -1.01
N ASN A 32 -4.79 11.27 0.17
CA ASN A 32 -5.53 12.20 1.02
C ASN A 32 -4.70 13.41 1.51
N GLY A 33 -3.39 13.26 1.66
CA GLY A 33 -2.50 14.27 2.27
C GLY A 33 -1.96 15.31 1.29
N ILE A 34 -1.69 14.92 0.05
CA ILE A 34 -1.16 15.81 -0.99
C ILE A 34 -1.96 15.74 -2.29
N SER A 35 -1.91 16.82 -3.05
CA SER A 35 -2.36 16.81 -4.44
C SER A 35 -1.23 16.28 -5.32
N VAL A 36 -1.45 15.13 -5.97
CA VAL A 36 -0.52 14.57 -6.96
C VAL A 36 -1.06 14.90 -8.36
N PRO A 37 -0.44 15.82 -9.11
CA PRO A 37 -0.84 16.11 -10.49
C PRO A 37 -0.55 14.91 -11.39
N GLU A 38 -1.43 14.65 -12.35
CA GLU A 38 -1.31 13.49 -13.26
C GLU A 38 -1.18 12.16 -12.48
N PHE A 39 -2.04 11.99 -11.47
CA PHE A 39 -2.00 10.89 -10.50
C PHE A 39 -1.80 9.52 -11.18
N GLU A 40 -2.65 9.18 -12.14
CA GLU A 40 -2.59 7.88 -12.85
C GLU A 40 -1.25 7.64 -13.53
N THR A 41 -0.66 8.67 -14.15
CA THR A 41 0.62 8.55 -14.84
C THR A 41 1.78 8.43 -13.86
N ARG A 42 1.75 9.15 -12.73
CA ARG A 42 2.83 9.15 -11.73
C ARG A 42 2.82 7.91 -10.83
N ILE A 43 1.63 7.43 -10.48
CA ILE A 43 1.46 6.28 -9.58
C ILE A 43 1.33 4.98 -10.37
N GLY A 44 0.83 5.03 -11.61
CA GLY A 44 0.61 3.87 -12.45
C GLY A 44 -0.72 3.16 -12.19
N ALA A 45 -1.64 3.79 -11.45
CA ALA A 45 -2.97 3.26 -11.11
C ALA A 45 -3.97 4.41 -10.89
N SER A 46 -5.27 4.11 -11.03
CA SER A 46 -6.34 5.07 -10.71
C SER A 46 -6.32 5.44 -9.23
N LYS A 47 -6.82 6.63 -8.90
CA LYS A 47 -6.92 7.05 -7.50
C LYS A 47 -7.82 6.10 -6.71
N GLU A 48 -8.89 5.62 -7.34
CA GLU A 48 -9.81 4.63 -6.78
C GLU A 48 -9.11 3.33 -6.41
N ASP A 49 -8.28 2.76 -7.29
CA ASP A 49 -7.54 1.51 -7.03
C ASP A 49 -6.55 1.67 -5.88
N VAL A 50 -5.86 2.81 -5.81
CA VAL A 50 -4.89 3.09 -4.73
C VAL A 50 -5.62 3.31 -3.39
N CYS A 51 -6.78 3.98 -3.39
CA CYS A 51 -7.62 4.11 -2.20
C CYS A 51 -8.16 2.75 -1.72
N ALA A 52 -8.53 1.85 -2.63
CA ALA A 52 -8.92 0.48 -2.28
C ALA A 52 -7.76 -0.28 -1.63
N LEU A 53 -6.56 -0.19 -2.22
CA LEU A 53 -5.36 -0.80 -1.65
C LEU A 53 -5.01 -0.23 -0.25
N LEU A 54 -5.15 1.08 -0.06
CA LEU A 54 -4.96 1.73 1.24
C LEU A 54 -5.90 1.13 2.29
N ASN A 55 -7.19 0.94 1.97
CA ASN A 55 -8.15 0.35 2.91
C ASN A 55 -7.76 -1.08 3.32
N ASP A 56 -7.33 -1.90 2.37
CA ASP A 56 -6.88 -3.27 2.64
C ASP A 56 -5.64 -3.28 3.55
N VAL A 57 -4.65 -2.43 3.24
CA VAL A 57 -3.42 -2.27 4.03
C VAL A 57 -3.71 -1.77 5.44
N SER A 58 -4.56 -0.75 5.59
CA SER A 58 -4.98 -0.20 6.90
C SER A 58 -5.63 -1.28 7.76
N HIS A 59 -6.53 -2.07 7.20
CA HIS A 59 -7.21 -3.14 7.94
C HIS A 59 -6.27 -4.27 8.37
N ILE A 60 -5.23 -4.59 7.59
CA ILE A 60 -4.19 -5.54 8.01
C ILE A 60 -3.36 -4.95 9.14
N LEU A 61 -2.97 -3.68 9.03
CA LEU A 61 -2.17 -2.98 10.04
C LEU A 61 -2.91 -2.92 11.39
N ASP A 62 -4.19 -2.56 11.38
CA ASP A 62 -5.03 -2.53 12.58
C ASP A 62 -5.03 -3.89 13.31
N LYS A 63 -5.11 -4.99 12.55
CA LYS A 63 -5.06 -6.35 13.13
C LYS A 63 -3.70 -6.74 13.68
N MET A 64 -2.62 -6.18 13.17
CA MET A 64 -1.26 -6.44 13.66
C MET A 64 -0.93 -5.61 14.91
N MET A 65 -1.62 -4.48 15.10
CA MET A 65 -1.40 -3.54 16.22
C MET A 65 -2.41 -3.69 17.38
N ALA A 66 -3.44 -4.52 17.20
CA ALA A 66 -4.40 -4.90 18.23
C ALA A 66 -3.83 -5.97 19.18
#